data_AF-A0A3M1CVD2-F1
#
_entry.id   AF-A0A3M1CVD2-F1
#
_cell.length_a   1.000
_cell.length_b   1.000
_cell.length_c   1.000
_cell.angle_alpha   90.00
_cell.angle_beta   90.00
_cell.angle_gamma   90.00
#
_symmetry.space_group_name_H-M   'P 1'
#
loop_
_entity.id
_entity.type
_entity.pdbx_description
1 polymer ?
#
loop_
_entity_poly.entity_id
_entity_poly.type
_entity_poly.pdbx_seq_one_letter_code
_entity_poly.pdbx_strand_id
1 'polypeptide(L)'
;MNKPYLQQWRDENEEIEYPFLDESNPVDLTGTLEIPTTWLVDAAVYVPEAEPPIYISSIRVDGSKAYITLSDSNFVDLGVGEADRFSQRPIAVKDENGVAIATLVPGRFANEPLFVAGDGEYQFSPGGLVFVSSVVLIGSAPGVSGFSVGNEKTTRSPLVIVAENGVQISHSRASELTASGRSRQVDLLTINVFGDSQAEHAMCDDDSRVTDRFVQEIVFQYGNKTVIVGPDEVGNVVLSAQSPSVNGSALKIQNKDGEISFRLSGRSAVGGS
;
A
#
# COMPACT_ATOMS: atom_id res chain seq x y z
N MET A 1 -12.16 -7.13 19.92
CA MET A 1 -13.41 -7.81 19.51
C MET A 1 -13.36 -7.86 17.99
N ASN A 2 -12.80 -8.93 17.40
CA ASN A 2 -12.71 -9.10 15.96
C ASN A 2 -14.14 -9.28 15.44
N LYS A 3 -14.65 -8.35 14.65
CA LYS A 3 -15.83 -8.64 13.82
C LYS A 3 -15.31 -9.46 12.64
N PRO A 4 -15.48 -10.80 12.62
CA PRO A 4 -15.30 -11.53 11.37
C PRO A 4 -16.23 -10.90 10.33
N TYR A 5 -15.78 -10.85 9.07
CA TYR A 5 -16.63 -10.53 7.93
C TYR A 5 -18.00 -11.16 8.13
N LEU A 6 -19.05 -10.32 8.21
CA LEU A 6 -20.40 -10.77 8.50
C LEU A 6 -20.82 -11.77 7.41
N GLN A 7 -21.41 -12.90 7.79
CA GLN A 7 -21.85 -13.94 6.85
C GLN A 7 -22.68 -13.35 5.70
N GLN A 8 -23.58 -12.43 6.03
CA GLN A 8 -24.41 -11.71 5.07
C GLN A 8 -23.61 -11.01 3.96
N TRP A 9 -22.47 -10.40 4.30
CA TRP A 9 -21.61 -9.75 3.29
C TRP A 9 -20.99 -10.77 2.35
N ARG A 10 -20.60 -11.95 2.86
CA ARG A 10 -20.08 -13.04 2.01
C ARG A 10 -21.15 -13.55 1.04
N ASP A 11 -22.36 -13.70 1.54
CA ASP A 11 -23.50 -14.17 0.75
C ASP A 11 -23.85 -13.15 -0.36
N GLU A 12 -23.78 -11.84 -0.07
CA GLU A 12 -24.06 -10.76 -1.03
C GLU A 12 -23.00 -10.63 -2.16
N ASN A 13 -21.77 -11.08 -1.92
CA ASN A 13 -20.65 -10.94 -2.88
C ASN A 13 -20.25 -12.28 -3.53
N GLU A 14 -21.02 -13.36 -3.30
CA GLU A 14 -20.66 -14.71 -3.72
C GLU A 14 -20.61 -14.90 -5.24
N GLU A 15 -21.48 -14.20 -5.99
CA GLU A 15 -21.58 -14.33 -7.45
C GLU A 15 -20.55 -13.44 -8.18
N ILE A 16 -19.75 -12.68 -7.44
CA ILE A 16 -18.72 -11.81 -8.02
C ILE A 16 -17.47 -12.66 -8.25
N GLU A 17 -16.92 -12.64 -9.45
CA GLU A 17 -15.68 -13.35 -9.82
C GLU A 17 -14.40 -12.70 -9.25
N TYR A 18 -14.56 -11.84 -8.23
CA TYR A 18 -13.49 -11.24 -7.45
C TYR A 18 -13.01 -12.26 -6.40
N PRO A 19 -11.70 -12.38 -6.10
CA PRO A 19 -10.59 -11.47 -6.37
C PRO A 19 -9.75 -11.80 -7.61
N PHE A 20 -10.25 -12.61 -8.55
CA PHE A 20 -9.48 -13.03 -9.72
C PHE A 20 -9.71 -12.12 -10.94
N LEU A 21 -8.75 -12.09 -11.86
CA LEU A 21 -8.94 -11.42 -13.16
C LEU A 21 -9.97 -12.20 -14.00
N ASP A 22 -10.79 -11.50 -14.78
CA ASP A 22 -11.79 -12.09 -15.69
C ASP A 22 -11.20 -13.12 -16.68
N GLU A 23 -9.93 -12.95 -17.07
CA GLU A 23 -9.22 -13.84 -18.00
C GLU A 23 -8.56 -15.05 -17.32
N SER A 24 -8.74 -15.21 -16.01
CA SER A 24 -8.17 -16.32 -15.24
C SER A 24 -8.73 -17.65 -15.73
N ASN A 25 -7.85 -18.61 -16.03
CA ASN A 25 -8.21 -19.99 -16.33
C ASN A 25 -7.96 -20.88 -15.09
N PRO A 26 -8.95 -21.12 -14.23
CA PRO A 26 -8.72 -21.73 -12.93
C PRO A 26 -8.63 -23.26 -12.98
N VAL A 27 -8.06 -23.78 -14.07
CA VAL A 27 -7.84 -25.19 -14.35
C VAL A 27 -6.35 -25.47 -14.21
N ASP A 28 -6.00 -26.53 -13.49
CA ASP A 28 -4.61 -26.94 -13.34
C ASP A 28 -4.01 -27.40 -14.69
N LEU A 29 -2.69 -27.51 -14.76
CA LEU A 29 -1.96 -27.87 -15.98
C LEU A 29 -2.33 -29.26 -16.52
N THR A 30 -2.89 -30.15 -15.69
CA THR A 30 -3.34 -31.49 -16.10
C THR A 30 -4.81 -31.55 -16.51
N GLY A 31 -5.61 -30.53 -16.17
CA GLY A 31 -7.06 -30.53 -16.37
C GLY A 31 -7.84 -31.42 -15.39
N THR A 32 -7.21 -31.82 -14.28
CA THR A 32 -7.80 -32.68 -13.25
C THR A 32 -8.54 -31.87 -12.19
N LEU A 33 -8.01 -30.70 -11.80
CA LEU A 33 -8.59 -29.80 -10.82
C LEU A 33 -9.02 -28.50 -11.50
N GLU A 34 -10.32 -28.22 -11.44
CA GLU A 34 -10.92 -26.94 -11.82
C GLU A 34 -11.46 -26.28 -10.56
N ILE A 35 -11.04 -25.05 -10.31
CA ILE A 35 -11.45 -24.26 -9.16
C ILE A 35 -12.43 -23.18 -9.66
N PRO A 36 -13.62 -23.04 -9.08
CA PRO A 36 -14.48 -21.93 -9.47
C PRO A 36 -13.82 -20.61 -9.05
N THR A 37 -13.86 -19.59 -9.92
CA THR A 37 -13.37 -18.24 -9.59
C THR A 37 -14.10 -17.64 -8.37
N THR A 38 -15.33 -18.09 -8.09
CA THR A 38 -16.12 -17.72 -6.91
C THR A 38 -15.72 -18.46 -5.62
N TRP A 39 -14.66 -19.29 -5.64
CA TRP A 39 -14.19 -19.97 -4.43
C TRP A 39 -13.76 -18.97 -3.35
N LEU A 40 -13.12 -17.87 -3.74
CA LEU A 40 -12.78 -16.76 -2.85
C LEU A 40 -13.80 -15.64 -3.04
N VAL A 41 -14.20 -14.99 -1.94
CA VAL A 41 -15.02 -13.78 -1.97
C VAL A 41 -14.20 -12.51 -1.73
N ASP A 42 -12.99 -12.66 -1.18
CA ASP A 42 -12.03 -11.58 -0.98
C ASP A 42 -10.62 -12.14 -0.90
N ALA A 43 -9.65 -11.29 -1.19
CA ALA A 43 -8.25 -11.53 -0.86
C ALA A 43 -7.57 -10.20 -0.55
N ALA A 44 -6.54 -10.26 0.28
CA ALA A 44 -5.62 -9.16 0.48
C ALA A 44 -4.20 -9.70 0.50
N VAL A 45 -3.37 -9.24 -0.42
CA VAL A 45 -2.00 -9.72 -0.63
C VAL A 45 -1.05 -8.55 -0.38
N TYR A 46 -0.08 -8.72 0.52
CA TYR A 46 0.87 -7.72 0.98
C TYR A 46 2.29 -8.29 0.83
N VAL A 47 2.87 -8.12 -0.36
CA VAL A 47 4.21 -8.63 -0.69
C VAL A 47 5.10 -7.49 -1.18
N PRO A 48 6.05 -7.00 -0.34
CA PRO A 48 6.82 -5.79 -0.65
C PRO A 48 7.85 -5.94 -1.77
N GLU A 49 8.22 -7.17 -2.14
CA GLU A 49 9.28 -7.45 -3.12
C GLU A 49 8.82 -8.40 -4.25
N ALA A 50 7.51 -8.57 -4.45
CA ALA A 50 7.00 -9.47 -5.49
C ALA A 50 6.76 -8.75 -6.82
N GLU A 51 7.11 -9.41 -7.92
CA GLU A 51 6.86 -8.91 -9.27
C GLU A 51 5.47 -9.35 -9.77
N PRO A 52 4.56 -8.42 -10.09
CA PRO A 52 3.22 -8.79 -10.55
C PRO A 52 3.27 -9.48 -11.93
N PRO A 53 2.23 -10.25 -12.30
CA PRO A 53 1.07 -10.61 -11.48
C PRO A 53 1.38 -11.59 -10.35
N ILE A 54 0.61 -11.50 -9.26
CA ILE A 54 0.60 -12.51 -8.19
C ILE A 54 -0.54 -13.47 -8.44
N TYR A 55 -0.28 -14.76 -8.29
CA TYR A 55 -1.26 -15.80 -8.60
C TYR A 55 -1.10 -17.01 -7.68
N ILE A 56 -2.12 -17.88 -7.65
CA ILE A 56 -2.02 -19.19 -7.01
C ILE A 56 -1.29 -20.14 -7.95
N SER A 57 -0.09 -20.56 -7.59
CA SER A 57 0.78 -21.37 -8.46
C SER A 57 0.61 -22.87 -8.26
N SER A 58 0.32 -23.30 -7.04
CA SER A 58 0.06 -24.69 -6.72
C SER A 58 -0.90 -24.85 -5.56
N ILE A 59 -1.66 -25.94 -5.61
CA ILE A 59 -2.47 -26.43 -4.51
C ILE A 59 -2.11 -27.89 -4.28
N ARG A 60 -1.69 -28.21 -3.06
CA ARG A 60 -1.41 -29.58 -2.64
C ARG A 60 -2.45 -30.04 -1.64
N VAL A 61 -3.17 -31.11 -1.93
CA VAL A 61 -4.19 -31.70 -1.08
C VAL A 61 -3.64 -32.96 -0.40
N ASP A 62 -3.78 -33.02 0.92
CA ASP A 62 -3.35 -34.12 1.78
C ASP A 62 -4.42 -34.40 2.84
N GLY A 63 -5.32 -35.34 2.53
CA GLY A 63 -6.44 -35.75 3.36
C GLY A 63 -7.49 -34.65 3.54
N SER A 64 -7.45 -33.98 4.69
CA SER A 64 -8.41 -32.90 5.05
C SER A 64 -7.82 -31.50 4.93
N LYS A 65 -6.55 -31.41 4.49
CA LYS A 65 -5.83 -30.15 4.36
C LYS A 65 -5.46 -29.88 2.92
N ALA A 66 -5.54 -28.62 2.54
CA ALA A 66 -4.98 -28.10 1.30
C ALA A 66 -3.92 -27.03 1.63
N TYR A 67 -2.81 -27.07 0.91
CA TYR A 67 -1.73 -26.09 0.99
C TYR A 67 -1.74 -25.27 -0.29
N ILE A 68 -2.00 -23.98 -0.18
CA ILE A 68 -2.11 -23.05 -1.31
C ILE A 68 -0.85 -22.21 -1.39
N THR A 69 -0.10 -22.33 -2.49
CA THR A 69 1.12 -21.56 -2.72
C THR A 69 0.82 -20.36 -3.60
N LEU A 70 1.32 -19.19 -3.20
CA LEU A 70 1.31 -17.99 -4.03
C LEU A 70 2.69 -17.81 -4.66
N SER A 71 2.73 -17.45 -5.94
CA SER A 71 3.97 -17.10 -6.63
C SER A 71 3.80 -15.81 -7.44
N ASP A 72 4.93 -15.22 -7.80
CA ASP A 72 5.03 -14.01 -8.61
C ASP A 72 5.30 -14.35 -10.10
N SER A 73 5.41 -13.33 -10.95
CA SER A 73 5.62 -13.52 -12.40
C SER A 73 6.97 -14.14 -12.79
N ASN A 74 7.93 -14.18 -11.86
CA ASN A 74 9.22 -14.85 -12.02
C ASN A 74 9.22 -16.28 -11.46
N PHE A 75 8.04 -16.83 -11.13
CA PHE A 75 7.87 -18.15 -10.52
C PHE A 75 8.54 -18.28 -9.15
N VAL A 76 8.70 -17.17 -8.43
CA VAL A 76 9.22 -17.18 -7.07
C VAL A 76 8.07 -17.45 -6.11
N ASP A 77 8.19 -18.50 -5.30
CA ASP A 77 7.23 -18.80 -4.23
C ASP A 77 7.31 -17.73 -3.13
N LEU A 78 6.17 -17.11 -2.87
CA LEU A 78 6.03 -16.02 -1.90
C LEU A 78 5.64 -16.56 -0.53
N GLY A 79 4.77 -17.57 -0.50
CA GLY A 79 4.31 -18.16 0.75
C GLY A 79 3.22 -19.21 0.56
N VAL A 80 2.87 -19.87 1.66
CA VAL A 80 1.93 -20.99 1.70
C VAL A 80 0.84 -20.72 2.73
N GLY A 81 -0.42 -20.90 2.31
CA GLY A 81 -1.60 -20.90 3.17
C GLY A 81 -2.09 -22.33 3.44
N GLU A 82 -2.54 -22.59 4.66
CA GLU A 82 -3.16 -23.88 5.02
C GLU A 82 -4.68 -23.72 5.14
N ALA A 83 -5.41 -24.55 4.40
CA ALA A 83 -6.86 -24.60 4.40
C ALA A 83 -7.36 -25.96 4.89
N ASP A 84 -8.31 -25.96 5.82
CA ASP A 84 -9.05 -27.16 6.22
C ASP A 84 -10.33 -27.28 5.39
N ARG A 85 -10.63 -28.49 4.93
CA ARG A 85 -11.77 -28.81 4.05
C ARG A 85 -13.10 -28.22 4.53
N PHE A 86 -13.35 -28.23 5.82
CA PHE A 86 -14.63 -27.81 6.40
C PHE A 86 -14.58 -26.41 7.02
N SER A 87 -13.43 -25.74 6.99
CA SER A 87 -13.25 -24.42 7.59
C SER A 87 -13.64 -23.30 6.63
N GLN A 88 -14.52 -22.41 7.08
CA GLN A 88 -14.82 -21.14 6.40
C GLN A 88 -13.93 -19.97 6.87
N ARG A 89 -12.97 -20.25 7.77
CA ARG A 89 -12.08 -19.20 8.29
C ARG A 89 -11.18 -18.68 7.17
N PRO A 90 -10.85 -17.37 7.19
CA PRO A 90 -9.84 -16.84 6.30
C PRO A 90 -8.52 -17.60 6.40
N ILE A 91 -7.87 -17.81 5.27
CA ILE A 91 -6.61 -18.53 5.15
C ILE A 91 -5.50 -17.48 5.17
N ALA A 92 -4.63 -17.54 6.18
CA ALA A 92 -3.43 -16.73 6.21
C ALA A 92 -2.33 -17.44 5.39
N VAL A 93 -1.84 -16.79 4.34
CA VAL A 93 -0.67 -17.23 3.58
C VAL A 93 0.56 -16.65 4.25
N LYS A 94 1.52 -17.50 4.58
CA LYS A 94 2.74 -17.11 5.30
C LYS A 94 3.99 -17.37 4.47
N ASP A 95 4.96 -16.48 4.58
CA ASP A 95 6.28 -16.66 3.97
C ASP A 95 7.09 -17.77 4.69
N GLU A 96 8.32 -18.00 4.22
CA GLU A 96 9.26 -18.96 4.82
C GLU A 96 9.62 -18.65 6.30
N ASN A 97 9.38 -17.42 6.75
CA ASN A 97 9.63 -16.98 8.13
C ASN A 97 8.37 -17.03 9.01
N GLY A 98 7.23 -17.44 8.46
CA GLY A 98 5.96 -17.51 9.16
C GLY A 98 5.20 -16.18 9.25
N VAL A 99 5.65 -15.13 8.54
CA VAL A 99 5.01 -13.82 8.46
C VAL A 99 3.83 -13.90 7.49
N ALA A 100 2.65 -13.45 7.91
CA ALA A 100 1.49 -13.42 7.04
C ALA A 100 1.66 -12.37 5.94
N ILE A 101 1.68 -12.83 4.69
CA ILE A 101 1.82 -12.00 3.48
C ILE A 101 0.53 -11.92 2.68
N ALA A 102 -0.45 -12.78 2.95
CA ALA A 102 -1.78 -12.64 2.37
C ALA A 102 -2.86 -13.20 3.29
N THR A 103 -4.10 -12.76 3.07
CA THR A 103 -5.31 -13.35 3.64
C THR A 103 -6.26 -13.66 2.49
N LEU A 104 -6.68 -14.93 2.37
CA LEU A 104 -7.68 -15.38 1.42
C LEU A 104 -8.99 -15.63 2.17
N VAL A 105 -10.12 -15.16 1.64
CA VAL A 105 -11.43 -15.30 2.30
C VAL A 105 -12.29 -16.26 1.48
N PRO A 106 -12.52 -17.50 1.96
CA PRO A 106 -13.37 -18.46 1.26
C PRO A 106 -14.82 -17.98 1.17
N GLY A 107 -15.47 -18.30 0.05
CA GLY A 107 -16.90 -18.12 -0.18
C GLY A 107 -17.77 -19.10 0.59
N ARG A 108 -19.04 -19.26 0.18
CA ARG A 108 -20.03 -20.06 0.94
C ARG A 108 -19.65 -21.53 1.08
N PHE A 109 -19.04 -22.09 0.03
CA PHE A 109 -18.67 -23.49 -0.05
C PHE A 109 -17.36 -23.81 0.70
N ALA A 110 -16.90 -22.88 1.54
CA ALA A 110 -15.66 -23.01 2.29
C ALA A 110 -14.51 -23.36 1.34
N ASN A 111 -13.75 -24.41 1.67
CA ASN A 111 -12.64 -24.88 0.86
C ASN A 111 -12.99 -26.14 0.06
N GLU A 112 -14.26 -26.57 0.03
CA GLU A 112 -14.67 -27.80 -0.65
C GLU A 112 -14.19 -27.92 -2.11
N PRO A 113 -14.20 -26.85 -2.95
CA PRO A 113 -13.72 -26.92 -4.31
C PRO A 113 -12.25 -27.36 -4.45
N LEU A 114 -11.40 -27.12 -3.44
CA LEU A 114 -10.01 -27.53 -3.47
C LEU A 114 -9.83 -29.06 -3.42
N PHE A 115 -10.83 -29.79 -2.90
CA PHE A 115 -10.72 -31.23 -2.60
C PHE A 115 -11.43 -32.12 -3.61
N VAL A 116 -12.03 -31.55 -4.67
CA VAL A 116 -12.86 -32.31 -5.64
C VAL A 116 -12.05 -33.35 -6.42
N ALA A 117 -10.77 -33.07 -6.65
CA ALA A 117 -9.86 -33.93 -7.38
C ALA A 117 -9.16 -35.01 -6.51
N GLY A 118 -9.37 -34.98 -5.19
CA GLY A 118 -8.70 -35.88 -4.23
C GLY A 118 -7.34 -35.38 -3.77
N ASP A 119 -6.55 -36.30 -3.18
CA ASP A 119 -5.18 -36.01 -2.74
C ASP A 119 -4.25 -35.91 -3.96
N GLY A 120 -3.36 -34.92 -3.94
CA GLY A 120 -2.48 -34.66 -5.07
C GLY A 120 -1.81 -33.30 -5.00
N GLU A 121 -0.99 -33.01 -6.01
CA GLU A 121 -0.42 -31.69 -6.24
C GLU A 121 -0.88 -31.18 -7.60
N TYR A 122 -1.51 -30.02 -7.61
CA TYR A 122 -2.12 -29.40 -8.77
C TYR A 122 -1.41 -28.08 -9.02
N GLN A 123 -0.83 -27.92 -10.20
CA GLN A 123 -0.06 -26.74 -10.58
C GLN A 123 -0.83 -25.90 -11.58
N PHE A 124 -0.75 -24.59 -11.46
CA PHE A 124 -1.47 -23.65 -12.32
C PHE A 124 -0.47 -22.81 -13.12
N SER A 125 -0.86 -22.44 -14.33
CA SER A 125 -0.08 -21.48 -15.12
C SER A 125 -0.12 -20.08 -14.51
N PRO A 126 0.84 -19.19 -14.80
CA PRO A 126 0.81 -17.79 -14.36
C PRO A 126 -0.40 -16.97 -14.83
N GLY A 127 -1.21 -17.48 -15.77
CA GLY A 127 -2.49 -16.89 -16.18
C GLY A 127 -3.71 -17.60 -15.60
N GLY A 128 -3.52 -18.58 -14.72
CA GLY A 128 -4.58 -19.47 -14.26
C GLY A 128 -5.46 -18.88 -13.16
N LEU A 129 -4.86 -18.52 -12.02
CA LEU A 129 -5.56 -18.00 -10.84
C LEU A 129 -4.93 -16.67 -10.41
N VAL A 130 -5.04 -15.68 -11.29
CA VAL A 130 -4.36 -14.39 -11.14
C VAL A 130 -5.21 -13.44 -10.33
N PHE A 131 -4.62 -12.81 -9.32
CA PHE A 131 -5.28 -11.79 -8.53
C PHE A 131 -5.41 -10.45 -9.26
N VAL A 132 -6.54 -9.76 -9.08
CA VAL A 132 -6.72 -8.38 -9.55
C VAL A 132 -5.75 -7.43 -8.86
N SER A 133 -5.37 -6.32 -9.51
CA SER A 133 -4.44 -5.35 -8.91
C SER A 133 -4.98 -4.70 -7.63
N SER A 134 -6.30 -4.61 -7.45
CA SER A 134 -6.90 -4.01 -6.25
C SER A 134 -6.71 -4.83 -4.98
N VAL A 135 -6.41 -6.14 -5.07
CA VAL A 135 -6.16 -6.99 -3.90
C VAL A 135 -4.67 -7.08 -3.56
N VAL A 136 -3.81 -6.67 -4.50
CA VAL A 136 -2.36 -6.75 -4.35
C VAL A 136 -1.82 -5.40 -3.92
N LEU A 137 -1.48 -5.30 -2.65
CA LEU A 137 -0.79 -4.16 -2.07
C LEU A 137 0.71 -4.40 -2.11
N ILE A 138 1.30 -4.07 -3.26
CA ILE A 138 2.75 -4.04 -3.42
C ILE A 138 3.27 -2.82 -2.66
N GLY A 139 3.76 -3.04 -1.44
CA GLY A 139 4.40 -1.97 -0.69
C GLY A 139 5.71 -1.58 -1.38
N SER A 140 5.79 -0.38 -1.95
CA SER A 140 7.10 0.21 -2.24
C SER A 140 7.81 0.41 -0.91
N ALA A 141 8.93 -0.25 -0.66
CA ALA A 141 9.71 0.07 0.53
C ALA A 141 10.24 1.52 0.40
N PRO A 142 9.83 2.43 1.29
CA PRO A 142 10.85 3.06 2.12
C PRO A 142 10.41 3.02 3.59
N GLY A 143 10.69 1.88 4.23
CA GLY A 143 10.71 1.72 5.67
C GLY A 143 11.84 0.76 6.01
N VAL A 144 12.57 1.01 7.11
CA VAL A 144 13.51 0.01 7.64
C VAL A 144 12.72 -1.27 7.87
N SER A 145 13.22 -2.46 7.51
CA SER A 145 12.55 -3.75 7.73
C SER A 145 13.41 -4.78 8.48
N GLY A 146 14.45 -4.27 9.13
CA GLY A 146 15.36 -5.06 9.94
C GLY A 146 16.73 -4.42 10.03
N PHE A 147 17.52 -4.88 10.99
CA PHE A 147 18.97 -4.66 11.04
C PHE A 147 19.66 -6.03 11.16
N SER A 148 20.83 -6.15 10.55
CA SER A 148 21.71 -7.33 10.66
C SER A 148 23.03 -6.90 11.27
N VAL A 149 23.54 -7.70 12.22
CA VAL A 149 24.86 -7.50 12.83
C VAL A 149 25.66 -8.81 12.64
N GLY A 150 26.54 -8.85 11.65
CA GLY A 150 27.40 -10.01 11.35
C GLY A 150 26.79 -11.04 10.39
N ASN A 151 27.36 -12.26 10.35
CA ASN A 151 26.98 -13.36 9.44
C ASN A 151 25.73 -14.14 9.88
N GLU A 152 24.95 -13.65 10.84
CA GLU A 152 23.75 -14.31 11.33
C GLU A 152 22.46 -13.58 10.89
N LYS A 153 21.45 -14.42 10.66
CA LYS A 153 20.17 -14.24 9.96
C LYS A 153 19.58 -12.82 9.93
N THR A 154 19.30 -12.35 8.70
CA THR A 154 18.54 -11.13 8.40
C THR A 154 17.13 -11.23 9.00
N THR A 155 16.76 -10.28 9.86
CA THR A 155 15.34 -10.07 10.21
C THR A 155 14.72 -9.33 9.02
N ARG A 156 13.72 -9.92 8.35
CA ARG A 156 13.04 -9.38 7.17
C ARG A 156 11.58 -9.05 7.49
N SER A 157 11.37 -8.17 8.46
CA SER A 157 10.03 -7.69 8.82
C SER A 157 10.04 -6.18 8.95
N PRO A 158 9.17 -5.44 8.26
CA PRO A 158 9.08 -3.98 8.35
C PRO A 158 9.22 -3.47 9.80
N LEU A 159 10.34 -2.80 10.09
CA LEU A 159 10.61 -1.98 11.25
C LEU A 159 9.99 -0.62 10.96
N VAL A 160 8.72 -0.49 11.31
CA VAL A 160 8.10 0.82 11.36
C VAL A 160 8.66 1.55 12.58
N ILE A 161 9.57 2.50 12.36
CA ILE A 161 9.97 3.47 13.38
C ILE A 161 8.88 4.54 13.39
N VAL A 162 7.90 4.39 14.30
CA VAL A 162 6.95 5.46 14.60
C VAL A 162 7.66 6.45 15.51
N ALA A 163 8.31 7.39 14.86
CA ALA A 163 8.71 8.64 15.45
C ALA A 163 7.51 9.58 15.48
N GLU A 164 7.01 9.92 16.64
CA GLU A 164 6.32 11.20 16.77
C GLU A 164 7.39 12.30 16.70
N ASN A 165 7.08 13.53 17.09
CA ASN A 165 8.12 14.54 17.02
C ASN A 165 9.30 14.16 17.98
N GLY A 166 10.53 14.61 17.68
CA GLY A 166 11.73 14.28 18.47
C GLY A 166 12.56 13.09 18.02
N VAL A 167 12.23 12.33 16.98
CA VAL A 167 13.22 11.36 16.46
C VAL A 167 14.13 12.04 15.45
N GLN A 168 15.42 12.07 15.74
CA GLN A 168 16.45 12.55 14.83
C GLN A 168 17.23 11.37 14.27
N ILE A 169 17.21 11.24 12.95
CA ILE A 169 18.05 10.31 12.22
C ILE A 169 19.27 11.09 11.74
N SER A 170 20.47 10.64 12.11
CA SER A 170 21.72 11.19 11.62
C SER A 170 22.53 10.14 10.88
N HIS A 171 23.33 10.60 9.93
CA HIS A 171 24.17 9.78 9.09
C HIS A 171 25.58 10.34 9.13
N SER A 172 26.56 9.49 9.39
CA SER A 172 27.98 9.86 9.43
C SER A 172 28.83 8.73 8.88
N ARG A 173 30.12 8.97 8.66
CA ARG A 173 31.07 7.92 8.30
C ARG A 173 31.92 7.56 9.50
N ALA A 174 32.00 6.27 9.80
CA ALA A 174 32.80 5.71 10.88
C ALA A 174 33.84 4.75 10.30
N SER A 175 34.84 4.40 11.10
CA SER A 175 35.81 3.37 10.73
C SER A 175 35.61 2.12 11.57
N GLU A 176 35.49 0.97 10.92
CA GLU A 176 35.45 -0.33 11.58
C GLU A 176 36.65 -1.19 11.17
N LEU A 177 37.06 -2.10 12.04
CA LEU A 177 38.14 -3.03 11.76
C LEU A 177 37.58 -4.31 11.13
N THR A 178 38.17 -4.72 10.00
CA THR A 178 37.85 -5.99 9.35
C THR A 178 38.48 -7.17 10.10
N ALA A 179 38.06 -8.40 9.80
CA ALA A 179 38.61 -9.62 10.38
C ALA A 179 40.14 -9.79 10.19
N SER A 180 40.75 -9.07 9.23
CA SER A 180 42.21 -9.04 9.00
C SER A 180 42.97 -7.99 9.82
N GLY A 181 42.29 -7.22 10.69
CA GLY A 181 42.87 -6.16 11.51
C GLY A 181 43.08 -4.82 10.80
N ARG A 182 42.57 -4.67 9.57
CA ARG A 182 42.64 -3.40 8.80
C ARG A 182 41.37 -2.58 8.96
N SER A 183 41.51 -1.26 9.11
CA SER A 183 40.39 -0.30 9.22
C SER A 183 39.77 0.00 7.86
N ARG A 184 38.43 -0.03 7.77
CA ARG A 184 37.64 0.40 6.62
C ARG A 184 36.60 1.42 7.04
N GLN A 185 36.24 2.34 6.13
CA GLN A 185 35.17 3.31 6.38
C GLN A 185 33.81 2.67 6.06
N VAL A 186 32.83 2.95 6.92
CA VAL A 186 31.44 2.52 6.80
C VAL A 186 30.52 3.70 7.04
N ASP A 187 29.38 3.67 6.38
CA ASP A 187 28.30 4.61 6.61
C ASP A 187 27.54 4.17 7.87
N LEU A 188 27.52 5.05 8.89
CA LEU A 188 26.87 4.87 10.17
C LEU A 188 25.59 5.70 10.20
N LEU A 189 24.44 5.01 10.17
CA LEU A 189 23.14 5.58 10.48
C LEU A 189 22.90 5.49 11.99
N THR A 190 22.73 6.63 12.66
CA THR A 190 22.38 6.75 14.08
C THR A 190 20.96 7.28 14.17
N ILE A 191 20.09 6.57 14.89
CA ILE A 191 18.70 6.99 15.10
C ILE A 191 18.55 7.35 16.58
N ASN A 192 18.34 8.62 16.87
CA ASN A 192 18.12 9.14 18.22
C ASN A 192 16.63 9.45 18.40
N VAL A 193 16.03 8.98 19.48
CA VAL A 193 14.60 9.22 19.81
C VAL A 193 14.54 10.19 20.99
N PHE A 194 14.03 11.39 20.78
CA PHE A 194 14.00 12.52 21.75
C PHE A 194 12.58 12.94 22.21
N GLY A 195 11.48 12.53 21.55
CA GLY A 195 10.11 12.91 21.93
C GLY A 195 9.61 14.30 21.48
N ASP A 196 8.29 14.50 21.48
CA ASP A 196 7.48 15.42 20.66
C ASP A 196 7.94 16.92 20.49
N SER A 197 8.50 17.36 19.35
CA SER A 197 8.65 18.76 18.88
C SER A 197 7.40 19.66 18.85
N GLN A 198 6.14 19.18 18.89
CA GLN A 198 5.01 20.10 19.17
C GLN A 198 5.02 20.55 20.64
N ALA A 199 5.62 19.78 21.56
CA ALA A 199 5.86 20.22 22.93
C ALA A 199 7.04 21.20 23.06
N GLU A 200 8.03 21.15 22.16
CA GLU A 200 9.12 22.14 22.11
C GLU A 200 8.75 23.41 21.32
N HIS A 201 7.76 23.35 20.42
CA HIS A 201 7.20 24.54 19.75
C HIS A 201 6.58 25.54 20.75
N ALA A 202 6.12 25.06 21.91
CA ALA A 202 5.60 25.91 23.00
C ALA A 202 6.71 26.71 23.73
N MET A 203 7.99 26.51 23.41
CA MET A 203 9.11 27.09 24.15
C MET A 203 10.12 27.90 23.31
N CYS A 204 9.92 28.14 22.01
CA CYS A 204 10.90 28.88 21.19
C CYS A 204 10.33 30.17 20.54
N ASP A 205 10.97 31.30 20.89
CA ASP A 205 10.63 32.71 20.61
C ASP A 205 11.33 33.31 19.34
N ASP A 206 11.80 32.48 18.40
CA ASP A 206 12.65 32.96 17.27
C ASP A 206 11.91 33.02 15.92
N ASP A 207 11.54 34.25 15.53
CA ASP A 207 10.82 34.62 14.31
C ASP A 207 11.54 34.31 12.98
N SER A 208 12.83 33.94 13.00
CA SER A 208 13.60 33.66 11.78
C SER A 208 13.46 32.21 11.28
N ARG A 209 12.88 31.32 12.08
CA ARG A 209 12.64 29.89 11.76
C ARG A 209 11.17 29.58 11.50
N VAL A 210 10.44 30.56 10.97
CA VAL A 210 9.07 30.37 10.51
C VAL A 210 9.09 29.36 9.37
N THR A 211 8.48 28.20 9.62
CA THR A 211 8.27 27.13 8.64
C THR A 211 7.42 27.64 7.49
N ASP A 212 7.54 27.02 6.30
CA ASP A 212 6.66 27.32 5.18
C ASP A 212 5.20 27.19 5.60
N ARG A 213 4.48 28.32 5.54
CA ARG A 213 3.13 28.44 6.07
C ARG A 213 2.18 27.66 5.18
N PHE A 214 1.37 26.80 5.77
CA PHE A 214 0.17 26.31 5.13
C PHE A 214 -0.72 27.50 4.77
N VAL A 215 -1.34 27.46 3.58
CA VAL A 215 -2.26 28.51 3.14
C VAL A 215 -3.49 28.49 4.07
N GLN A 216 -3.54 29.43 5.01
CA GLN A 216 -4.66 29.55 5.95
C GLN A 216 -5.88 30.18 5.29
N GLU A 217 -5.65 31.15 4.41
CA GLU A 217 -6.71 31.89 3.75
C GLU A 217 -6.23 32.36 2.37
N ILE A 218 -7.13 32.30 1.39
CA ILE A 218 -6.96 32.87 0.07
C ILE A 218 -7.84 34.12 0.00
N VAL A 219 -7.20 35.27 -0.14
CA VAL A 219 -7.89 36.57 -0.14
C VAL A 219 -7.96 37.14 -1.56
N PHE A 220 -9.17 37.35 -2.07
CA PHE A 220 -9.43 38.02 -3.34
C PHE A 220 -9.90 39.45 -3.08
N GLN A 221 -9.23 40.44 -3.67
CA GLN A 221 -9.66 41.83 -3.60
C GLN A 221 -10.02 42.36 -4.99
N TYR A 222 -11.22 42.93 -5.12
CA TYR A 222 -11.70 43.56 -6.35
C TYR A 222 -12.33 44.92 -6.04
N GLY A 223 -11.62 45.98 -6.37
CA GLY A 223 -11.98 47.35 -5.97
C GLY A 223 -12.03 47.49 -4.45
N ASN A 224 -13.18 47.88 -3.92
CA ASN A 224 -13.45 48.03 -2.48
C ASN A 224 -14.05 46.77 -1.83
N LYS A 225 -14.03 45.62 -2.50
CA LYS A 225 -14.51 44.34 -1.95
C LYS A 225 -13.37 43.37 -1.72
N THR A 226 -13.42 42.68 -0.59
CA THR A 226 -12.47 41.64 -0.19
C THR A 226 -13.25 40.36 0.12
N VAL A 227 -12.82 39.23 -0.44
CA VAL A 227 -13.37 37.89 -0.20
C VAL A 227 -12.25 37.03 0.36
N ILE A 228 -12.49 36.38 1.49
CA ILE A 228 -11.51 35.58 2.20
C ILE A 228 -12.02 34.13 2.20
N VAL A 229 -11.20 33.17 1.79
CA VAL A 229 -11.55 31.75 1.70
C VAL A 229 -10.51 30.92 2.46
N GLY A 230 -10.91 30.31 3.57
CA GLY A 230 -10.08 29.39 4.33
C GLY A 230 -10.42 27.91 4.08
N PRO A 231 -9.61 26.97 4.60
CA PRO A 231 -9.91 25.55 4.57
C PRO A 231 -11.11 25.21 5.47
N ASP A 232 -11.81 24.13 5.14
CA ASP A 232 -12.85 23.54 5.98
C ASP A 232 -12.25 22.72 7.14
N GLU A 233 -13.13 22.10 7.93
CA GLU A 233 -12.77 21.33 9.13
C GLU A 233 -11.86 20.11 8.84
N VAL A 234 -11.69 19.73 7.57
CA VAL A 234 -10.82 18.63 7.13
C VAL A 234 -9.65 19.11 6.26
N GLY A 235 -9.44 20.42 6.14
CA GLY A 235 -8.29 21.00 5.44
C GLY A 235 -8.51 21.27 3.95
N ASN A 236 -9.73 21.14 3.41
CA ASN A 236 -10.01 21.39 2.00
C ASN A 236 -10.40 22.84 1.73
N VAL A 237 -9.92 23.41 0.62
CA VAL A 237 -10.35 24.73 0.13
C VAL A 237 -11.12 24.57 -1.18
N VAL A 238 -12.41 24.90 -1.18
CA VAL A 238 -13.26 24.83 -2.39
C VAL A 238 -13.56 26.22 -2.92
N LEU A 239 -13.09 26.52 -4.13
CA LEU A 239 -13.31 27.79 -4.83
C LEU A 239 -14.23 27.56 -6.04
N SER A 240 -15.43 28.14 -6.00
CA SER A 240 -16.37 28.09 -7.12
C SER A 240 -16.67 29.49 -7.63
N ALA A 241 -16.37 29.76 -8.90
CA ALA A 241 -16.68 31.03 -9.55
C ALA A 241 -17.88 30.83 -10.48
N GLN A 242 -19.08 31.27 -10.06
CA GLN A 242 -20.20 31.40 -10.98
C GLN A 242 -20.03 32.68 -11.81
N SER A 243 -19.60 32.54 -13.06
CA SER A 243 -19.75 33.61 -14.05
C SER A 243 -21.14 33.48 -14.67
N PRO A 244 -22.04 34.48 -14.55
CA PRO A 244 -23.34 34.45 -15.24
C PRO A 244 -23.20 34.64 -16.76
N SER A 245 -21.97 34.78 -17.27
CA SER A 245 -21.70 35.08 -18.66
C SER A 245 -20.52 34.26 -19.15
N VAL A 246 -20.74 33.59 -20.28
CA VAL A 246 -19.76 32.94 -21.18
C VAL A 246 -19.40 31.47 -20.86
N ASN A 247 -19.85 30.61 -21.77
CA ASN A 247 -19.38 29.24 -21.97
C ASN A 247 -17.89 29.26 -22.36
N GLY A 248 -17.00 29.10 -21.39
CA GLY A 248 -15.59 28.83 -21.62
C GLY A 248 -14.66 29.81 -20.92
N SER A 249 -14.16 29.41 -19.75
CA SER A 249 -12.78 29.72 -19.35
C SER A 249 -12.33 28.70 -18.29
N ALA A 250 -11.17 28.08 -18.51
CA ALA A 250 -10.49 27.28 -17.51
C ALA A 250 -9.48 28.18 -16.80
N LEU A 251 -9.52 28.21 -15.47
CA LEU A 251 -8.49 28.81 -14.63
C LEU A 251 -7.16 28.13 -14.97
N LYS A 252 -6.17 28.91 -15.45
CA LYS A 252 -4.81 28.39 -15.65
C LYS A 252 -3.97 28.73 -14.42
N ILE A 253 -3.49 27.67 -13.78
CA ILE A 253 -2.53 27.73 -12.68
C ILE A 253 -1.17 27.39 -13.27
N GLN A 254 -0.20 28.29 -13.12
CA GLN A 254 1.17 28.06 -13.57
C GLN A 254 2.13 28.37 -12.42
N ASN A 255 2.99 27.41 -12.11
CA ASN A 255 4.12 27.59 -11.22
C ASN A 255 5.30 28.10 -12.05
N LYS A 256 5.78 29.31 -11.76
CA LYS A 256 6.94 29.89 -12.42
C LYS A 256 7.85 30.52 -11.37
N ASP A 257 9.12 30.11 -11.37
CA ASP A 257 10.17 30.66 -10.49
C ASP A 257 9.83 30.62 -8.99
N GLY A 258 9.05 29.61 -8.56
CA GLY A 258 8.66 29.42 -7.15
C GLY A 258 7.41 30.20 -6.72
N GLU A 259 6.78 30.95 -7.63
CA GLU A 259 5.52 31.66 -7.36
C GLU A 259 4.35 30.99 -8.10
N ILE A 260 3.25 30.73 -7.37
CA ILE A 260 2.01 30.21 -7.96
C ILE A 260 1.21 31.39 -8.50
N SER A 261 1.12 31.51 -9.83
CA SER A 261 0.34 32.56 -10.47
C SER A 261 -1.00 32.03 -10.99
N PHE A 262 -2.08 32.73 -10.64
CA PHE A 262 -3.43 32.47 -11.12
C PHE A 262 -3.77 33.48 -12.21
N ARG A 263 -4.05 33.00 -13.42
CA ARG A 263 -4.49 33.87 -14.52
C ARG A 263 -5.84 33.43 -15.04
N LEU A 264 -6.83 34.31 -14.89
CA LEU A 264 -8.05 34.26 -15.69
C LEU A 264 -7.72 34.73 -17.10
N SER A 265 -7.81 33.82 -18.06
CA SER A 265 -7.61 34.17 -19.47
C SER A 265 -8.83 34.93 -19.96
N GLY A 266 -8.78 36.28 -19.94
CA GLY A 266 -9.91 37.08 -20.41
C GLY A 266 -9.89 38.57 -20.03
N ARG A 267 -8.83 39.31 -20.38
CA ARG A 267 -8.79 40.72 -20.83
C ARG A 267 -7.46 41.37 -20.45
N SER A 268 -6.77 41.91 -21.46
CA SER A 268 -5.76 42.95 -21.27
C SER A 268 -6.46 44.30 -21.45
N ALA A 269 -6.34 45.20 -20.47
CA ALA A 269 -6.69 46.60 -20.64
C ALA A 269 -5.42 47.43 -20.41
N VAL A 270 -4.96 48.12 -21.45
CA VAL A 270 -3.87 49.08 -21.37
C VAL A 270 -4.46 50.38 -20.82
N GLY A 271 -4.09 50.74 -19.58
CA GLY A 271 -4.34 52.06 -19.02
C GLY A 271 -3.06 52.87 -19.02
N GLY A 272 -2.85 53.68 -20.06
CA GLY A 272 -1.95 54.83 -19.99
C GLY A 272 -2.64 55.99 -19.29
N SER A 273 -1.88 56.76 -18.53
CA SER A 273 -2.27 58.05 -17.94
C SER A 273 -2.87 59.01 -18.95
#